data_AF-A0A089KF82-F1
#
_entry.id   AF-A0A089KF82-F1
#
_cell.length_a   1.000
_cell.length_b   1.000
_cell.length_c   1.000
_cell.angle_alpha   90.00
_cell.angle_beta   90.00
_cell.angle_gamma   90.00
#
_symmetry.space_group_name_H-M   'P 1'
#
loop_
_entity.id
_entity.type
_entity.pdbx_description
1 polymer ?
#
loop_
_entity_poly.entity_id
_entity_poly.type
_entity_poly.pdbx_seq_one_letter_code
_entity_poly.pdbx_strand_id
1 'polypeptide(L)'
;MIYSVLFVVVLFLVLNDYSPVLIAGFTFMAILIAFTIQFYYPAVLDKRVDRVESFLRSQKNNPGLYIQYVLANKLEDEAKIVMEQIMGKYKRTTAQAPFKAAYGLYRKDMAIVQEAVKDIRYPDYRAYYEAAIMVEDGKSTEARKHLESIKKRWMRSALLSEIERRAGDIEAAVKHAREAVDASGGAQRYILHKEYERTLPQAVERVS
;
A
#
# COMPACT_ATOMS: atom_id res chain seq x y z
N MET A 1 -6.22 18.06 18.93
CA MET A 1 -7.05 19.19 18.44
C MET A 1 -8.43 18.74 17.99
N ILE A 2 -8.57 17.85 17.00
CA ILE A 2 -9.88 17.41 16.48
C ILE A 2 -10.81 16.82 17.56
N TYR A 3 -10.29 15.91 18.40
CA TYR A 3 -11.10 15.30 19.48
C TYR A 3 -11.54 16.30 20.55
N SER A 4 -10.72 17.31 20.83
CA SER A 4 -11.05 18.38 21.79
C SER A 4 -12.17 19.28 21.25
N VAL A 5 -12.13 19.61 19.95
CA VAL A 5 -13.21 20.35 19.27
C VAL A 5 -14.50 19.54 19.25
N LEU A 6 -14.41 18.24 18.93
CA LEU A 6 -15.54 17.32 18.97
C LEU A 6 -16.19 17.25 20.35
N PHE A 7 -15.38 17.17 21.41
CA PHE A 7 -15.87 17.18 22.79
C PHE A 7 -16.63 18.47 23.13
N VAL A 8 -16.09 19.64 22.75
CA VAL A 8 -16.74 20.94 22.99
C VAL A 8 -18.07 21.06 22.23
N VAL A 9 -18.12 20.59 20.97
CA VAL A 9 -19.35 20.61 20.17
C VAL A 9 -20.41 19.67 20.75
N VAL A 10 -20.03 18.46 21.17
CA VAL A 10 -20.95 17.52 21.83
C VAL A 10 -21.46 18.11 23.15
N LEU A 11 -20.59 18.69 23.96
CA LEU A 11 -20.97 19.35 25.21
C LEU A 11 -21.96 20.49 24.96
N PHE A 12 -21.72 21.32 23.95
CA PHE A 12 -22.65 22.39 23.55
C PHE A 12 -24.02 21.84 23.13
N LEU A 13 -24.07 20.78 22.32
CA LEU A 13 -25.33 20.18 21.88
C LEU A 13 -26.11 19.56 23.05
N VAL A 14 -25.41 18.94 24.01
CA VAL A 14 -26.04 18.41 25.24
C VAL A 14 -26.59 19.55 26.10
N LEU A 15 -25.84 20.64 26.27
CA LEU A 15 -26.26 21.80 27.07
C LEU A 15 -27.45 22.58 26.46
N ASN A 16 -27.75 22.38 25.18
CA ASN A 16 -28.88 23.00 24.48
C ASN A 16 -30.04 22.00 24.25
N ASP A 17 -30.10 20.90 25.00
CA ASP A 17 -31.19 19.91 24.98
C ASP A 17 -31.49 19.30 23.58
N TYR A 18 -30.49 19.20 22.72
CA TYR A 18 -30.65 18.49 21.44
C TYR A 18 -30.97 17.00 21.68
N SER A 19 -31.81 16.43 20.80
CA SER A 19 -32.16 15.01 20.89
C SER A 19 -30.93 14.10 20.92
N PRO A 20 -30.84 13.13 21.83
CA PRO A 20 -29.70 12.20 21.93
C PRO A 20 -29.37 11.49 20.61
N VAL A 21 -30.39 11.18 19.80
CA VAL A 21 -30.22 10.53 18.49
C VAL A 21 -29.47 11.45 17.51
N LEU A 22 -29.79 12.75 17.50
CA LEU A 22 -29.13 13.73 16.65
C LEU A 22 -27.67 13.93 17.06
N ILE A 23 -27.42 14.01 18.38
CA ILE A 23 -26.06 14.13 18.93
C ILE A 23 -25.23 12.91 18.55
N ALA A 24 -25.77 11.70 18.71
CA ALA A 24 -25.09 10.47 18.34
C ALA A 24 -24.79 10.40 16.83
N GLY A 25 -25.78 10.74 15.99
CA GLY A 25 -25.62 10.76 14.53
C GLY A 25 -24.55 11.75 14.06
N PHE A 26 -24.58 12.99 14.59
CA PHE A 26 -23.57 14.00 14.27
C PHE A 26 -22.17 13.58 14.71
N THR A 27 -22.04 13.08 15.94
CA THR A 27 -20.76 12.62 16.49
C THR A 27 -20.16 11.49 15.65
N PHE A 28 -20.97 10.50 15.29
CA PHE A 28 -20.55 9.41 14.42
C PHE A 28 -20.08 9.91 13.05
N MET A 29 -20.84 10.81 12.42
CA MET A 29 -20.47 11.40 11.13
C MET A 29 -19.16 12.19 11.20
N ALA A 30 -18.99 13.00 12.24
CA ALA A 30 -17.77 13.78 12.44
C ALA A 30 -16.54 12.90 12.69
N ILE A 31 -16.68 11.81 13.45
CA ILE A 31 -15.60 10.81 13.63
C ILE A 31 -15.27 10.16 12.30
N LEU A 32 -16.27 9.78 11.50
CA LEU A 32 -16.07 9.17 10.18
C LEU A 32 -15.33 10.12 9.22
N ILE A 33 -15.70 11.40 9.21
CA ILE A 33 -15.03 12.44 8.41
C ILE A 33 -13.58 12.62 8.88
N ALA A 34 -13.36 12.75 10.19
CA ALA A 34 -12.01 12.90 10.75
C ALA A 34 -11.13 11.68 10.43
N PHE A 35 -11.66 10.46 10.58
CA PHE A 35 -10.97 9.23 10.20
C PHE A 35 -10.60 9.21 8.71
N THR A 36 -11.55 9.61 7.86
CA THR A 36 -11.34 9.66 6.41
C THR A 36 -10.21 10.62 6.04
N ILE A 37 -10.21 11.83 6.60
CA ILE A 37 -9.22 12.87 6.29
C ILE A 37 -7.85 12.52 6.87
N GLN A 38 -7.79 12.01 8.10
CA GLN A 38 -6.53 11.82 8.83
C GLN A 38 -5.84 10.51 8.48
N PHE A 39 -6.59 9.44 8.18
CA PHE A 39 -6.01 8.10 7.96
C PHE A 39 -6.28 7.59 6.55
N TYR A 40 -7.54 7.54 6.12
CA TYR A 40 -7.89 6.90 4.86
C TYR A 40 -7.32 7.63 3.65
N TYR A 41 -7.49 8.95 3.60
CA TYR A 41 -7.06 9.77 2.48
C TYR A 41 -5.53 9.72 2.27
N PRO A 42 -4.67 9.97 3.27
CA PRO A 42 -3.22 9.82 3.11
C PRO A 42 -2.78 8.39 2.78
N ALA A 43 -3.44 7.38 3.36
CA ALA A 43 -3.05 5.98 3.17
C ALA A 43 -3.39 5.42 1.78
N VAL A 44 -4.45 5.92 1.14
CA VAL A 44 -5.03 5.29 -0.06
C VAL A 44 -5.13 6.23 -1.26
N LEU A 45 -5.46 7.50 -1.05
CA LEU A 45 -5.87 8.41 -2.13
C LEU A 45 -4.84 9.51 -2.43
N ASP A 46 -4.03 9.91 -1.46
CA ASP A 46 -3.09 11.02 -1.65
C ASP A 46 -2.06 10.69 -2.72
N LYS A 47 -1.84 11.64 -3.63
CA LYS A 47 -0.91 11.52 -4.76
C LYS A 47 0.44 12.18 -4.47
N ARG A 48 0.52 13.00 -3.41
CA ARG A 48 1.74 13.72 -3.01
C ARG A 48 2.64 12.83 -2.18
N VAL A 49 3.75 12.41 -2.79
CA VAL A 49 4.70 11.43 -2.23
C VAL A 49 5.26 11.90 -0.89
N ASP A 50 5.58 13.19 -0.76
CA ASP A 50 6.07 13.86 0.46
C ASP A 50 5.07 13.78 1.63
N ARG A 51 3.78 13.96 1.35
CA ARG A 51 2.72 13.84 2.36
C ARG A 51 2.48 12.40 2.77
N VAL A 52 2.46 11.48 1.80
CA VAL A 52 2.33 10.05 2.09
C VAL A 52 3.51 9.58 2.92
N GLU A 53 4.73 10.00 2.60
CA GLU A 53 5.93 9.69 3.38
C GLU A 53 5.79 10.16 4.83
N SER A 54 5.47 11.44 5.02
CA SER A 54 5.27 12.03 6.34
C SER A 54 4.19 11.28 7.14
N PHE A 55 3.08 10.93 6.47
CA PHE A 55 2.04 10.11 7.05
C PHE A 55 2.55 8.74 7.46
N LEU A 56 3.14 7.95 6.55
CA LEU A 56 3.59 6.59 6.85
C LEU A 56 4.67 6.58 7.93
N ARG A 57 5.62 7.53 7.90
CA ARG A 57 6.66 7.70 8.93
C ARG A 57 6.06 7.97 10.31
N SER A 58 4.93 8.68 10.39
CA SER A 58 4.22 8.91 11.65
C SER A 58 3.51 7.67 12.20
N GLN A 59 3.31 6.61 11.38
CA GLN A 59 2.55 5.42 11.76
C GLN A 59 3.36 4.37 12.54
N LYS A 60 4.44 4.73 13.25
CA LYS A 60 5.30 3.77 14.00
C LYS A 60 4.53 2.83 14.92
N ASN A 61 3.44 3.30 15.53
CA ASN A 61 2.59 2.51 16.43
C ASN A 61 1.58 1.60 15.69
N ASN A 62 1.49 1.71 14.36
CA ASN A 62 0.67 0.88 13.50
C ASN A 62 1.54 0.10 12.51
N PRO A 63 2.11 -1.05 12.93
CA PRO A 63 3.11 -1.76 12.15
C PRO A 63 2.62 -2.19 10.76
N GLY A 64 1.33 -2.45 10.59
CA GLY A 64 0.74 -2.80 9.29
C GLY A 64 0.77 -1.66 8.25
N LEU A 65 0.79 -0.40 8.68
CA LEU A 65 1.03 0.75 7.80
C LEU A 65 2.51 1.11 7.75
N TYR A 66 3.20 1.06 8.89
CA TYR A 66 4.60 1.47 8.97
C TYR A 66 5.54 0.63 8.11
N ILE A 67 5.25 -0.67 7.97
CA ILE A 67 6.03 -1.57 7.10
C ILE A 67 6.15 -1.03 5.66
N GLN A 68 5.15 -0.31 5.15
CA GLN A 68 5.20 0.28 3.81
C GLN A 68 6.31 1.34 3.70
N TYR A 69 6.51 2.16 4.74
CA TYR A 69 7.60 3.14 4.79
C TYR A 69 8.96 2.46 4.89
N VAL A 70 9.06 1.45 5.76
CA VAL A 70 10.30 0.74 6.06
C VAL A 70 10.82 -0.03 4.85
N LEU A 71 9.93 -0.77 4.15
CA LEU A 71 10.28 -1.50 2.92
C LEU A 71 10.64 -0.55 1.78
N ALA A 72 9.84 0.50 1.55
CA ALA A 72 10.09 1.45 0.48
C ALA A 72 11.40 2.23 0.66
N ASN A 73 11.88 2.42 1.90
CA ASN A 73 13.16 3.05 2.21
C ASN A 73 14.33 2.08 2.40
N LYS A 74 14.12 0.77 2.21
CA LYS A 74 15.13 -0.27 2.38
C LYS A 74 15.81 -0.28 3.77
N LEU A 75 15.03 -0.01 4.82
CA LEU A 75 15.54 -0.02 6.21
C LEU A 75 15.55 -1.47 6.72
N GLU A 76 16.59 -2.24 6.40
CA GLU A 76 16.61 -3.70 6.58
C GLU A 76 16.39 -4.16 8.04
N ASP A 77 17.14 -3.60 8.98
CA ASP A 77 17.02 -3.97 10.40
C ASP A 77 15.63 -3.64 10.96
N GLU A 78 15.12 -2.46 10.60
CA GLU A 78 13.79 -2.02 11.00
C GLU A 78 12.69 -2.86 10.33
N ALA A 79 12.90 -3.33 9.10
CA ALA A 79 11.96 -4.20 8.39
C ALA A 79 11.75 -5.51 9.14
N LYS A 80 12.82 -6.12 9.63
CA LYS A 80 12.75 -7.34 10.43
C LYS A 80 11.95 -7.11 11.72
N ILE A 81 12.27 -6.05 12.47
CA ILE A 81 11.59 -5.72 13.73
C ILE A 81 10.09 -5.49 13.50
N VAL A 82 9.73 -4.70 12.49
CA VAL A 82 8.33 -4.41 12.19
C VAL A 82 7.61 -5.68 11.72
N MET A 83 8.27 -6.54 10.95
CA MET A 83 7.69 -7.82 10.54
C MET A 83 7.39 -8.72 11.74
N GLU A 84 8.29 -8.81 12.72
CA GLU A 84 8.05 -9.52 13.99
C GLU A 84 6.84 -8.94 14.75
N GLN A 85 6.71 -7.61 14.81
CA GLN A 85 5.54 -6.94 15.41
C GLN A 85 4.23 -7.29 14.67
N ILE A 86 4.25 -7.33 13.32
CA ILE A 86 3.09 -7.74 12.51
C ILE A 86 2.71 -9.19 12.83
N MET A 87 3.69 -10.11 12.90
CA MET A 87 3.43 -11.52 13.21
C MET A 87 2.88 -11.70 14.63
N GLY A 88 3.37 -10.90 15.58
CA GLY A 88 2.84 -10.84 16.94
C GLY A 88 1.40 -10.31 17.00
N LYS A 89 1.08 -9.25 16.24
CA LYS A 89 -0.22 -8.57 16.24
C LYS A 89 -1.31 -9.34 15.50
N TYR A 90 -1.02 -9.85 14.31
CA TYR A 90 -2.00 -10.56 13.47
C TYR A 90 -1.86 -12.06 13.67
N LYS A 91 -2.83 -12.70 14.35
CA LYS A 91 -2.77 -14.14 14.65
C LYS A 91 -3.24 -15.05 13.50
N ARG A 92 -4.08 -14.54 12.61
CA ARG A 92 -4.63 -15.32 11.49
C ARG A 92 -3.65 -15.36 10.32
N THR A 93 -3.34 -16.55 9.81
CA THR A 93 -2.42 -16.74 8.67
C THR A 93 -2.83 -15.90 7.46
N THR A 94 -4.12 -15.88 7.13
CA THR A 94 -4.69 -15.07 6.03
C THR A 94 -4.46 -13.56 6.18
N ALA A 95 -4.36 -13.06 7.42
CA ALA A 95 -4.06 -11.65 7.68
C ALA A 95 -2.55 -11.36 7.61
N GLN A 96 -1.71 -12.35 7.91
CA GLN A 96 -0.24 -12.27 7.79
C GLN A 96 0.23 -12.41 6.34
N ALA A 97 -0.50 -13.19 5.53
CA ALA A 97 -0.09 -13.62 4.20
C ALA A 97 0.33 -12.47 3.26
N PRO A 98 -0.43 -11.36 3.12
CA PRO A 98 0.02 -10.25 2.27
C PRO A 98 1.33 -9.61 2.74
N PHE A 99 1.55 -9.52 4.06
CA PHE A 99 2.79 -8.98 4.61
C PHE A 99 3.98 -9.91 4.38
N LYS A 100 3.78 -11.22 4.58
CA LYS A 100 4.80 -12.24 4.27
C LYS A 100 5.17 -12.23 2.78
N ALA A 101 4.18 -12.17 1.89
CA ALA A 101 4.42 -12.10 0.46
C ALA A 101 5.16 -10.81 0.05
N ALA A 102 4.76 -9.64 0.57
CA ALA A 102 5.46 -8.39 0.32
C ALA A 102 6.91 -8.41 0.83
N TYR A 103 7.12 -8.93 2.05
CA TYR A 103 8.44 -9.03 2.66
C TYR A 103 9.34 -10.04 1.93
N GLY A 104 8.80 -11.20 1.54
CA GLY A 104 9.50 -12.19 0.73
C GLY A 104 9.93 -11.62 -0.63
N LEU A 105 9.03 -10.90 -1.31
CA LEU A 105 9.34 -10.22 -2.56
C LEU A 105 10.45 -9.18 -2.39
N TYR A 106 10.37 -8.37 -1.33
CA TYR A 106 11.42 -7.41 -0.96
C TYR A 106 12.78 -8.07 -0.71
N ARG A 107 12.81 -9.21 -0.01
CA ARG A 107 14.04 -9.98 0.26
C ARG A 107 14.49 -10.85 -0.91
N LYS A 108 13.72 -10.88 -2.01
CA LYS A 108 13.88 -11.81 -3.14
C LYS A 108 13.85 -13.29 -2.72
N ASP A 109 13.12 -13.61 -1.67
CA ASP A 109 12.89 -14.97 -1.18
C ASP A 109 11.56 -15.48 -1.73
N MET A 110 11.61 -16.10 -2.91
CA MET A 110 10.40 -16.59 -3.58
C MET A 110 9.75 -17.77 -2.86
N ALA A 111 10.49 -18.53 -2.06
CA ALA A 111 9.92 -19.62 -1.27
C ALA A 111 8.90 -19.08 -0.26
N ILE A 112 9.25 -17.98 0.43
CA ILE A 112 8.32 -17.27 1.33
C ILE A 112 7.11 -16.74 0.59
N VAL A 113 7.30 -16.15 -0.61
CA VAL A 113 6.17 -15.61 -1.40
C VAL A 113 5.23 -16.74 -1.82
N GLN A 114 5.77 -17.87 -2.27
CA GLN A 114 5.03 -19.03 -2.77
C GLN A 114 4.28 -19.77 -1.66
N GLU A 115 4.79 -19.76 -0.44
CA GLU A 115 4.04 -20.23 0.74
C GLU A 115 2.93 -19.25 1.10
N ALA A 116 3.25 -17.95 1.21
CA ALA A 116 2.32 -16.94 1.66
C ALA A 116 1.13 -16.72 0.70
N VAL A 117 1.35 -16.82 -0.61
CA VAL A 117 0.33 -16.52 -1.63
C VAL A 117 -0.90 -17.43 -1.52
N LYS A 118 -0.72 -18.68 -1.07
CA LYS A 118 -1.78 -19.67 -0.84
C LYS A 118 -2.84 -19.18 0.14
N ASP A 119 -2.40 -18.41 1.14
CA ASP A 119 -3.25 -17.90 2.22
C ASP A 119 -3.79 -16.48 1.94
N ILE A 120 -3.42 -15.84 0.83
CA ILE A 120 -3.93 -14.51 0.49
C ILE A 120 -5.40 -14.61 0.12
N ARG A 121 -6.26 -13.96 0.91
CA ARG A 121 -7.72 -13.99 0.72
C ARG A 121 -8.19 -13.22 -0.51
N TYR A 122 -7.54 -12.11 -0.85
CA TYR A 122 -8.00 -11.20 -1.90
C TYR A 122 -7.47 -11.63 -3.28
N PRO A 123 -8.34 -11.95 -4.26
CA PRO A 123 -7.92 -12.50 -5.55
C PRO A 123 -6.90 -11.64 -6.30
N ASP A 124 -7.14 -10.33 -6.42
CA ASP A 124 -6.21 -9.42 -7.11
C ASP A 124 -4.79 -9.44 -6.50
N TYR A 125 -4.69 -9.48 -5.18
CA TYR A 125 -3.40 -9.52 -4.49
C TYR A 125 -2.73 -10.88 -4.65
N ARG A 126 -3.51 -11.96 -4.60
CA ARG A 126 -2.99 -13.31 -4.85
C ARG A 126 -2.41 -13.40 -6.25
N ALA A 127 -3.20 -13.03 -7.26
CA ALA A 127 -2.79 -13.03 -8.67
C ALA A 127 -1.57 -12.14 -8.92
N TYR A 128 -1.47 -10.99 -8.24
CA TYR A 128 -0.30 -10.12 -8.31
C TYR A 128 0.99 -10.84 -7.86
N TYR A 129 0.97 -11.53 -6.71
CA TYR A 129 2.15 -12.25 -6.23
C TYR A 129 2.42 -13.54 -7.02
N GLU A 130 1.39 -14.23 -7.51
CA GLU A 130 1.55 -15.37 -8.43
C GLU A 130 2.25 -14.92 -9.72
N ALA A 131 1.82 -13.81 -10.32
CA ALA A 131 2.49 -13.24 -11.48
C ALA A 131 3.91 -12.77 -11.15
N ALA A 132 4.16 -12.16 -9.99
CA ALA A 132 5.51 -11.77 -9.58
C ALA A 132 6.47 -12.98 -9.50
N ILE A 133 6.00 -14.12 -8.98
CA ILE A 133 6.78 -15.37 -8.98
C ILE A 133 7.08 -15.82 -10.42
N MET A 134 6.09 -15.80 -11.32
CA MET A 134 6.30 -16.16 -12.74
C MET A 134 7.34 -15.25 -13.42
N VAL A 135 7.35 -13.95 -13.10
CA VAL A 135 8.34 -13.00 -13.63
C VAL A 135 9.74 -13.31 -13.09
N GLU A 136 9.87 -13.66 -11.81
CA GLU A 136 11.14 -14.09 -11.24
C GLU A 136 11.65 -15.41 -11.83
N ASP A 137 10.75 -16.35 -12.12
CA ASP A 137 11.04 -17.63 -12.79
C ASP A 137 11.39 -17.47 -14.29
N GLY A 138 11.35 -16.26 -14.84
CA GLY A 138 11.58 -16.00 -16.27
C GLY A 138 10.40 -16.38 -17.18
N LYS A 139 9.25 -16.75 -16.62
CA LYS A 139 8.03 -17.16 -17.34
C LYS A 139 7.19 -15.96 -17.77
N SER A 140 7.82 -15.00 -18.44
CA SER A 140 7.22 -13.71 -18.81
C SER A 140 5.93 -13.83 -19.63
N THR A 141 5.83 -14.83 -20.52
CA THR A 141 4.62 -15.07 -21.32
C THR A 141 3.44 -15.55 -20.47
N GLU A 142 3.69 -16.41 -19.48
CA GLU A 142 2.67 -16.87 -18.54
C GLU A 142 2.24 -15.74 -17.62
N ALA A 143 3.22 -14.96 -17.12
CA ALA A 143 2.95 -13.78 -16.31
C ALA A 143 2.02 -12.81 -17.03
N ARG A 144 2.27 -12.50 -18.31
CA ARG A 144 1.42 -11.60 -19.13
C ARG A 144 -0.03 -12.09 -19.23
N LYS A 145 -0.25 -13.40 -19.46
CA LYS A 145 -1.61 -13.97 -19.47
C LYS A 145 -2.27 -13.83 -18.10
N HIS A 146 -1.51 -14.05 -17.03
CA HIS A 146 -2.02 -13.96 -15.67
C HIS A 146 -2.48 -12.54 -15.29
N LEU A 147 -1.92 -11.50 -15.91
CA LEU A 147 -2.31 -10.10 -15.67
C LEU A 147 -3.78 -9.81 -15.98
N GLU A 148 -4.42 -10.57 -16.87
CA GLU A 148 -5.83 -10.39 -17.23
C GLU A 148 -6.78 -10.59 -16.03
N SER A 149 -6.36 -11.40 -15.06
CA SER A 149 -7.11 -11.66 -13.83
C SER A 149 -7.04 -10.51 -12.81
N ILE A 150 -6.09 -9.59 -12.96
CA ILE A 150 -5.83 -8.50 -12.02
C ILE A 150 -6.65 -7.27 -12.40
N LYS A 151 -7.63 -6.90 -11.57
CA LYS A 151 -8.49 -5.73 -11.86
C LYS A 151 -7.80 -4.39 -11.58
N LYS A 152 -6.89 -4.36 -10.61
CA LYS A 152 -6.17 -3.14 -10.21
C LYS A 152 -5.14 -2.74 -11.28
N ARG A 153 -5.38 -1.58 -11.91
CA ARG A 153 -4.53 -1.05 -12.98
C ARG A 153 -3.07 -0.90 -12.57
N TRP A 154 -2.80 -0.32 -11.40
CA TRP A 154 -1.42 -0.10 -10.95
C TRP A 154 -0.63 -1.41 -10.79
N MET A 155 -1.27 -2.50 -10.34
CA MET A 155 -0.64 -3.81 -10.18
C MET A 155 -0.22 -4.39 -11.52
N ARG A 156 -1.11 -4.33 -12.52
CA ARG A 156 -0.81 -4.78 -13.88
C ARG A 156 0.33 -3.98 -14.50
N SER A 157 0.25 -2.66 -14.43
CA SER A 157 1.29 -1.79 -14.99
C SER A 157 2.63 -1.98 -14.27
N ALA A 158 2.64 -2.22 -12.95
CA ALA A 158 3.87 -2.51 -12.23
C ALA A 158 4.53 -3.82 -12.67
N LEU A 159 3.74 -4.88 -12.86
CA LEU A 159 4.24 -6.17 -13.36
C LEU A 159 4.70 -6.07 -14.82
N LEU A 160 3.96 -5.36 -15.69
CA LEU A 160 4.39 -5.12 -17.06
C LEU A 160 5.71 -4.37 -17.11
N SER A 161 5.88 -3.33 -16.28
CA SER A 161 7.13 -2.60 -16.18
C SER A 161 8.30 -3.54 -15.86
N GLU A 162 8.14 -4.44 -14.89
CA GLU A 162 9.19 -5.40 -14.53
C GLU A 162 9.45 -6.42 -15.63
N ILE A 163 8.41 -6.92 -16.31
CA ILE A 163 8.54 -7.84 -17.44
C ILE A 163 9.37 -7.21 -18.58
N GLU A 164 9.01 -6.00 -19.00
CA GLU A 164 9.70 -5.31 -20.11
C GLU A 164 11.13 -4.92 -19.70
N ARG A 165 11.33 -4.50 -18.44
CA ARG A 165 12.66 -4.21 -17.90
C ARG A 165 13.59 -5.42 -17.97
N ARG A 166 13.07 -6.62 -17.67
CA ARG A 166 13.83 -7.88 -17.78
C ARG A 166 14.07 -8.31 -19.23
N ALA A 167 13.15 -7.97 -20.13
CA ALA A 167 13.33 -8.19 -21.57
C ALA A 167 14.33 -7.22 -22.22
N GLY A 168 14.77 -6.19 -21.49
CA GLY A 168 15.68 -5.15 -21.99
C GLY A 168 14.97 -4.00 -22.71
N ASP A 169 13.65 -4.00 -22.78
CA ASP A 169 12.85 -2.91 -23.35
C ASP A 169 12.59 -1.84 -22.27
N ILE A 170 13.60 -0.98 -22.08
CA ILE A 170 13.56 0.07 -21.07
C ILE A 170 12.49 1.12 -21.37
N GLU A 171 12.22 1.42 -22.65
CA GLU A 171 11.21 2.42 -23.02
C GLU A 171 9.80 1.97 -22.61
N ALA A 172 9.45 0.72 -22.95
CA ALA A 172 8.18 0.14 -22.52
C ALA A 172 8.12 -0.02 -20.99
N ALA A 173 9.23 -0.40 -20.35
CA ALA A 173 9.31 -0.49 -18.89
C ALA A 173 9.02 0.84 -18.20
N VAL A 174 9.59 1.95 -18.69
CA VAL A 174 9.37 3.31 -18.17
C VAL A 174 7.92 3.74 -18.37
N LYS A 175 7.34 3.48 -19.55
CA LYS A 175 5.94 3.78 -19.84
C LYS A 175 5.01 3.09 -18.83
N HIS A 176 5.20 1.80 -18.62
CA HIS A 176 4.37 1.04 -17.68
C HIS A 176 4.63 1.42 -16.22
N ALA A 177 5.86 1.76 -15.84
CA ALA A 177 6.17 2.28 -14.50
C ALA A 177 5.42 3.59 -14.22
N ARG A 178 5.40 4.51 -15.19
CA ARG A 178 4.66 5.78 -15.07
C ARG A 178 3.16 5.54 -14.93
N GLU A 179 2.59 4.65 -15.75
CA GLU A 179 1.18 4.24 -15.62
C GLU A 179 0.87 3.64 -14.24
N ALA A 180 1.80 2.86 -13.66
CA ALA A 180 1.63 2.27 -12.33
C ALA A 180 1.59 3.35 -11.23
N VAL A 181 2.49 4.32 -11.28
CA VAL A 181 2.54 5.45 -10.34
C VAL A 181 1.29 6.32 -10.48
N ASP A 182 0.85 6.61 -11.70
CA ASP A 182 -0.33 7.44 -11.96
C ASP A 182 -1.64 6.77 -11.54
N ALA A 183 -1.74 5.45 -11.73
CA ALA A 183 -2.91 4.66 -11.33
C ALA A 183 -2.96 4.33 -9.82
N SER A 184 -1.89 4.58 -9.06
CA SER A 184 -1.80 4.29 -7.62
C SER A 184 -2.00 5.53 -6.76
N GLY A 185 -2.36 5.33 -5.49
CA GLY A 185 -2.48 6.40 -4.49
C GLY A 185 -1.95 5.93 -3.14
N GLY A 186 -1.74 6.88 -2.24
CA GLY A 186 -1.29 6.65 -0.87
C GLY A 186 -0.04 5.77 -0.81
N ALA A 187 -0.05 4.79 0.10
CA ALA A 187 1.09 3.94 0.37
C ALA A 187 1.61 3.21 -0.88
N GLN A 188 0.72 2.76 -1.77
CA GLN A 188 1.13 2.04 -2.98
C GLN A 188 1.87 2.95 -3.96
N ARG A 189 1.41 4.19 -4.12
CA ARG A 189 2.12 5.19 -4.94
C ARG A 189 3.49 5.50 -4.35
N TYR A 190 3.58 5.64 -3.03
CA TYR A 190 4.85 5.89 -2.36
C TYR A 190 5.86 4.76 -2.62
N ILE A 191 5.46 3.50 -2.45
CA ILE A 191 6.34 2.34 -2.68
C ILE A 191 6.82 2.29 -4.14
N LEU A 192 5.89 2.40 -5.09
CA LEU A 192 6.22 2.40 -6.52
C LEU A 192 7.15 3.57 -6.87
N HIS A 193 6.88 4.75 -6.35
CA HIS A 193 7.72 5.92 -6.58
C HIS A 193 9.15 5.70 -6.08
N LYS A 194 9.32 5.26 -4.83
CA LYS A 194 10.65 4.98 -4.26
C LYS A 194 11.37 3.87 -5.01
N GLU A 195 10.67 2.85 -5.50
CA GLU A 195 11.29 1.78 -6.28
C GLU A 195 11.76 2.28 -7.65
N TYR A 196 10.93 3.04 -8.36
CA TYR A 196 11.28 3.58 -9.67
C TYR A 196 12.29 4.72 -9.62
N GLU A 197 12.34 5.52 -8.55
CA GLU A 197 13.46 6.46 -8.31
C GLU A 197 14.83 5.77 -8.39
N ARG A 198 14.90 4.47 -8.05
CA ARG A 198 16.14 3.69 -8.03
C ARG A 198 16.37 2.88 -9.28
N THR A 199 15.29 2.36 -9.88
CA THR A 199 15.36 1.38 -10.97
C THR A 199 15.04 1.96 -12.34
N LEU A 200 14.13 2.94 -12.41
CA LEU A 200 13.65 3.59 -13.63
C LEU A 200 13.36 5.08 -13.36
N PRO A 201 14.38 5.93 -13.08
CA PRO A 201 14.18 7.31 -12.64
C PRO A 201 13.31 8.14 -13.61
N GLN A 202 13.39 7.86 -14.91
CA GLN A 202 12.63 8.53 -15.96
C GLN A 202 11.10 8.34 -15.81
N ALA A 203 10.66 7.32 -15.08
CA ALA A 203 9.24 7.06 -14.85
C ALA A 203 8.62 8.02 -13.82
N VAL A 204 9.45 8.58 -12.92
CA VAL A 204 9.01 9.41 -11.78
C VAL A 204 9.54 10.84 -11.81
N GLU A 205 10.56 11.11 -12.61
CA GLU A 205 10.98 12.46 -12.94
C GLU A 205 9.83 13.22 -13.61
N ARG A 206 9.55 14.43 -13.12
CA ARG A 206 8.59 15.32 -13.77
C ARG A 206 9.16 15.71 -15.11
N VAL A 207 8.55 15.24 -16.20
CA VAL A 207 8.71 15.89 -17.50
C VAL A 207 8.28 17.34 -17.30
N SER A 208 9.23 18.25 -17.46
CA SER A 208 9.08 19.69 -17.23
C SER A 208 8.04 20.29 -18.16
#